data_AF-A0A7R9IRW8-F1
#
_entry.id   AF-A0A7R9IRW8-F1
#
_cell.length_a   1.000
_cell.length_b   1.000
_cell.length_c   1.000
_cell.angle_alpha   90.00
_cell.angle_beta   90.00
_cell.angle_gamma   90.00
#
_symmetry.space_group_name_H-M   'P 1'
#
loop_
_entity.id
_entity.type
_entity.pdbx_description
1 polymer ?
#
loop_
_entity_poly.entity_id
_entity_poly.type
_entity_poly.pdbx_seq_one_letter_code
_entity_poly.pdbx_strand_id
1 'polypeptide(L)'
;MEWNLTEKAGKYTIAFRLAQYPVSMLIRAFDIYVYAFLLLSGVLTAYNMSREMKRKGYVDFKRRYLARFIRLTPALISLVVFYAYIWEHLGNGPMWNKVVKRNADLCKMSMWRNMLYVQNFYPVEEMCATHTHQLAVDMQLSLVAPLLVYLLFVSQGWGFLLLVTLQVIPIALRYNVNIKNNLSLLIYNGMTWYLVYGGWLSATYLIYLSFFSMSEVASPEYQYDAVKMSLYYALSPVALSLALCWVILACVTGQGGWLNSALCWRGLTIFSKISYSVYLTQFLVFFYNVGTTKSSQEFNASTIYANIIQEEPNDQPSLSKEANTAASEA
;
A
#
# COMPACT_ATOMS: atom_id res chain seq x y z
N MET A 1 -12.44 -25.33 7.57
CA MET A 1 -12.69 -24.29 6.54
C MET A 1 -11.69 -23.12 6.67
N GLU A 2 -10.40 -23.39 6.93
CA GLU A 2 -9.37 -22.35 7.18
C GLU A 2 -8.31 -22.22 6.07
N TRP A 3 -8.35 -23.10 5.06
CA TRP A 3 -7.31 -23.21 4.03
C TRP A 3 -7.36 -22.15 2.91
N ASN A 4 -8.30 -21.19 2.95
CA ASN A 4 -8.50 -20.23 1.86
C ASN A 4 -8.03 -18.79 2.17
N LEU A 5 -7.70 -18.47 3.42
CA LEU A 5 -7.32 -17.11 3.82
C LEU A 5 -5.82 -16.86 3.68
N THR A 6 -4.98 -17.85 3.99
CA THR A 6 -3.51 -17.76 3.89
C THR A 6 -3.03 -17.76 2.45
N GLU A 7 -3.66 -18.53 1.56
CA GLU A 7 -3.34 -18.55 0.13
C GLU A 7 -3.76 -17.24 -0.57
N LYS A 8 -4.92 -16.69 -0.20
CA LYS A 8 -5.36 -15.36 -0.65
C LYS A 8 -4.41 -14.27 -0.16
N ALA A 9 -4.08 -14.25 1.13
CA ALA A 9 -3.14 -13.30 1.71
C ALA A 9 -1.76 -13.37 1.03
N GLY A 10 -1.25 -14.59 0.75
CA GLY A 10 -0.02 -14.79 -0.01
C GLY A 10 -0.09 -14.25 -1.44
N LYS A 11 -1.19 -14.50 -2.16
CA LYS A 11 -1.43 -13.97 -3.52
C LYS A 11 -1.49 -12.45 -3.55
N TYR A 12 -2.14 -11.80 -2.57
CA TYR A 12 -2.16 -10.33 -2.48
C TYR A 12 -0.78 -9.75 -2.18
N THR A 13 0.00 -10.39 -1.30
CA THR A 13 1.36 -9.96 -0.96
C THR A 13 2.35 -10.15 -2.12
N ILE A 14 2.16 -11.20 -2.94
CA ILE A 14 2.96 -11.43 -4.16
C ILE A 14 2.56 -10.44 -5.26
N ALA A 15 1.26 -10.23 -5.49
CA ALA A 15 0.79 -9.23 -6.46
C ALA A 15 1.23 -7.81 -6.09
N PHE A 16 1.21 -7.47 -4.80
CA PHE A 16 1.71 -6.19 -4.29
C PHE A 16 3.22 -6.04 -4.50
N ARG A 17 4.01 -7.10 -4.21
CA ARG A 17 5.46 -7.10 -4.48
C ARG A 17 5.77 -7.03 -5.98
N LEU A 18 5.03 -7.75 -6.83
CA LEU A 18 5.14 -7.66 -8.29
C LEU A 18 4.86 -6.23 -8.78
N ALA A 19 3.89 -5.54 -8.19
CA ALA A 19 3.56 -4.15 -8.51
C ALA A 19 4.64 -3.13 -8.09
N GLN A 20 5.61 -3.51 -7.24
CA GLN A 20 6.71 -2.65 -6.80
C GLN A 20 7.99 -2.79 -7.65
N TYR A 21 8.10 -3.81 -8.50
CA TYR A 21 9.26 -3.94 -9.39
C TYR A 21 9.24 -2.87 -10.50
N PRO A 22 10.40 -2.30 -10.87
CA PRO A 22 10.48 -1.28 -11.93
C PRO A 22 10.00 -1.81 -13.28
N VAL A 23 10.13 -3.11 -13.57
CA VAL A 23 9.61 -3.74 -14.80
C VAL A 23 8.08 -3.72 -14.85
N SER A 24 7.40 -3.79 -13.69
CA SER A 24 5.94 -3.66 -13.64
C SER A 24 5.45 -2.28 -14.07
N MET A 25 6.33 -1.27 -14.07
CA MET A 25 6.03 0.08 -14.57
C MET A 25 5.70 0.06 -16.07
N LEU A 26 6.32 -0.82 -16.85
CA LEU A 26 5.98 -0.95 -18.28
C LEU A 26 4.50 -1.33 -18.46
N ILE A 27 4.00 -2.25 -17.64
CA ILE A 27 2.61 -2.74 -17.70
C ILE A 27 1.63 -1.73 -17.07
N ARG A 28 2.05 -1.05 -16.00
CA ARG A 28 1.18 -0.17 -15.20
C ARG A 28 1.09 1.26 -15.71
N ALA A 29 2.11 1.75 -16.41
CA ALA A 29 2.12 3.09 -16.99
C ALA A 29 1.33 3.09 -18.31
N PHE A 30 0.01 3.02 -18.19
CA PHE A 30 -0.94 3.05 -19.31
C PHE A 30 -0.62 4.17 -20.32
N ASP A 31 -0.17 5.32 -19.84
CA ASP A 31 0.18 6.49 -20.66
C ASP A 31 1.31 6.24 -21.68
N ILE A 32 2.26 5.33 -21.38
CA ILE A 32 3.35 5.00 -22.32
C ILE A 32 2.76 4.36 -23.58
N TYR A 33 1.79 3.47 -23.42
CA TYR A 33 1.11 2.82 -24.55
C TYR A 33 0.26 3.81 -25.34
N VAL A 34 -0.40 4.75 -24.65
CA VAL A 34 -1.16 5.84 -25.28
C VAL A 34 -0.25 6.66 -26.20
N TYR A 35 0.92 7.09 -25.72
CA TYR A 35 1.88 7.85 -26.53
C TYR A 35 2.43 7.05 -27.70
N ALA A 36 2.80 5.78 -27.48
CA ALA A 36 3.34 4.94 -28.54
C ALA A 36 2.33 4.75 -29.69
N PHE A 37 1.07 4.46 -29.36
CA PHE A 37 0.03 4.29 -30.36
C PHE A 37 -0.30 5.59 -31.10
N LEU A 38 -0.38 6.71 -30.38
CA LEU A 38 -0.63 8.03 -30.99
C LEU A 38 0.50 8.42 -31.93
N LEU A 39 1.76 8.15 -31.56
CA LEU A 39 2.93 8.39 -32.39
C LEU A 39 2.87 7.55 -33.68
N LEU A 40 2.60 6.24 -33.56
CA LEU A 40 2.47 5.36 -34.73
C LEU A 40 1.34 5.80 -35.67
N SER A 41 0.17 6.12 -35.12
CA SER A 41 -0.98 6.64 -35.88
C SER A 41 -0.63 7.95 -36.60
N GLY A 42 0.05 8.88 -35.90
CA GLY A 42 0.48 10.17 -36.43
C GLY A 42 1.49 10.05 -37.55
N VAL A 43 2.55 9.25 -37.36
CA VAL A 43 3.60 8.99 -38.37
C VAL A 43 3.00 8.39 -39.63
N LEU A 44 2.14 7.37 -39.49
CA LEU A 44 1.50 6.73 -40.62
C LEU A 44 0.56 7.69 -41.37
N THR A 45 -0.14 8.57 -40.64
CA THR A 45 -1.01 9.59 -41.23
C THR A 45 -0.21 10.61 -42.02
N ALA A 46 0.85 11.17 -41.45
CA ALA A 46 1.75 12.11 -42.10
C ALA A 46 2.46 11.51 -43.31
N TYR A 47 2.94 10.27 -43.21
CA TYR A 47 3.57 9.54 -44.32
C TYR A 47 2.61 9.37 -45.50
N ASN A 48 1.38 8.92 -45.24
CA ASN A 48 0.41 8.74 -46.32
C ASN A 48 -0.06 10.07 -46.93
N MET A 49 -0.21 11.13 -46.12
CA MET A 49 -0.56 12.46 -46.63
C MET A 49 0.56 13.07 -47.48
N SER A 50 1.81 12.95 -47.04
CA SER A 50 2.96 13.46 -47.81
C SER A 50 3.12 12.72 -49.14
N ARG A 51 2.89 11.39 -49.16
CA ARG A 51 2.86 10.60 -50.39
C ARG A 51 1.71 10.99 -51.31
N GLU A 52 0.54 11.30 -50.76
CA GLU A 52 -0.62 11.75 -51.52
C GLU A 52 -0.41 13.15 -52.11
N MET A 53 0.13 14.09 -51.32
CA MET A 53 0.53 15.42 -51.79
C MET A 53 1.53 15.35 -52.95
N LYS A 54 2.55 14.48 -52.84
CA LYS A 54 3.53 14.29 -53.94
C LYS A 54 2.91 13.70 -55.22
N ARG A 55 1.83 12.92 -55.11
CA ARG A 55 1.20 12.24 -56.26
C ARG A 55 0.06 13.04 -56.89
N LYS A 56 -0.77 13.71 -56.08
CA LYS A 56 -2.00 14.40 -56.51
C LYS A 56 -1.92 15.92 -56.40
N GLY A 57 -0.97 16.47 -55.64
CA GLY A 57 -0.89 17.90 -55.32
C GLY A 57 -1.86 18.38 -54.23
N TYR A 58 -2.81 17.55 -53.79
CA TYR A 58 -3.77 17.86 -52.71
C TYR A 58 -4.04 16.63 -51.83
N VAL A 59 -4.55 16.85 -50.62
CA VAL A 59 -4.99 15.78 -49.69
C VAL A 59 -6.52 15.68 -49.72
N ASP A 60 -7.05 14.48 -49.98
CA ASP A 60 -8.49 14.21 -49.88
C ASP A 60 -8.90 14.01 -48.41
N PHE A 61 -9.16 15.14 -47.75
CA PHE A 61 -9.52 15.19 -46.35
C PHE A 61 -10.83 14.46 -46.03
N LYS A 62 -11.87 14.66 -46.86
CA LYS A 62 -13.22 14.11 -46.61
C LYS A 62 -13.18 12.59 -46.58
N ARG A 63 -12.57 11.98 -47.60
CA ARG A 63 -12.44 10.52 -47.68
C ARG A 63 -11.66 9.94 -46.52
N ARG A 64 -10.56 10.59 -46.11
CA ARG A 64 -9.73 10.14 -44.99
C ARG A 64 -10.46 10.22 -43.65
N TYR A 65 -11.14 11.34 -43.39
CA TYR A 65 -11.92 11.52 -42.18
C TYR A 65 -13.03 10.48 -42.09
N LEU A 66 -13.83 10.33 -43.15
CA LEU A 66 -14.94 9.38 -43.19
C LEU A 66 -14.47 7.94 -43.00
N ALA A 67 -13.39 7.54 -43.68
CA ALA A 67 -12.80 6.21 -43.53
C ALA A 67 -12.34 5.95 -42.08
N ARG A 68 -11.77 6.96 -41.41
CA ARG A 68 -11.35 6.85 -40.01
C ARG A 68 -12.56 6.77 -39.06
N PHE A 69 -13.58 7.60 -39.29
CA PHE A 69 -14.81 7.61 -38.50
C PHE A 69 -15.54 6.27 -38.57
N ILE A 70 -15.81 5.76 -39.79
CA ILE A 70 -16.47 4.47 -39.99
C ILE A 70 -15.66 3.31 -39.38
N ARG A 71 -14.33 3.41 -39.32
CA ARG A 71 -13.48 2.39 -38.70
C ARG A 71 -13.52 2.42 -37.17
N LEU A 72 -13.47 3.60 -36.55
CA LEU A 72 -13.27 3.73 -35.09
C LEU A 72 -14.58 3.84 -34.31
N THR A 73 -15.58 4.50 -34.88
CA THR A 73 -16.83 4.82 -34.19
C THR A 73 -17.67 3.58 -33.84
N PRO A 74 -17.78 2.52 -34.66
CA PRO A 74 -18.56 1.32 -34.29
C PRO A 74 -18.04 0.64 -33.02
N ALA A 75 -16.71 0.51 -32.90
CA ALA A 75 -16.10 -0.06 -31.71
C ALA A 75 -16.33 0.83 -30.48
N LEU A 76 -16.19 2.16 -30.63
CA LEU A 76 -16.48 3.10 -29.54
C LEU A 76 -17.95 3.05 -29.10
N ILE A 77 -18.89 2.98 -30.04
CA ILE A 77 -20.32 2.82 -29.74
C ILE A 77 -20.54 1.55 -28.93
N SER A 78 -20.01 0.42 -29.38
CA SER A 78 -20.17 -0.86 -28.67
C SER A 78 -19.66 -0.79 -27.23
N LEU A 79 -18.51 -0.14 -27.01
CA LEU A 79 -17.93 0.05 -25.68
C LEU A 79 -18.79 0.94 -24.79
N VAL A 80 -19.23 2.10 -25.29
CA VAL A 80 -20.02 3.06 -24.51
C VAL A 80 -21.41 2.48 -24.18
N VAL A 81 -22.01 1.75 -25.12
CA VAL A 81 -23.26 1.01 -24.89
C VAL A 81 -23.07 -0.08 -23.83
N PHE A 82 -21.96 -0.82 -23.90
CA PHE A 82 -21.63 -1.83 -22.89
C PHE A 82 -21.51 -1.20 -21.50
N TYR A 83 -20.78 -0.09 -21.36
CA TYR A 83 -20.64 0.61 -20.06
C TYR A 83 -21.93 1.24 -19.57
N ALA A 84 -22.75 1.76 -20.47
CA ALA A 84 -24.01 2.40 -20.12
C ALA A 84 -25.09 1.39 -19.69
N TYR A 85 -25.24 0.26 -20.39
CA TYR A 85 -26.43 -0.59 -20.23
C TYR A 85 -26.13 -2.02 -19.77
N ILE A 86 -24.95 -2.55 -20.06
CA ILE A 86 -24.63 -3.96 -19.79
C ILE A 86 -23.82 -4.09 -18.49
N TRP A 87 -22.85 -3.19 -18.28
CA TRP A 87 -21.92 -3.27 -17.15
C TRP A 87 -22.62 -3.26 -15.79
N GLU A 88 -23.66 -2.45 -15.61
CA GLU A 88 -24.39 -2.40 -14.33
C GLU A 88 -25.09 -3.71 -13.94
N HIS A 89 -25.34 -4.62 -14.89
CA HIS A 89 -26.07 -5.88 -14.67
C HIS A 89 -25.15 -7.11 -14.52
N LEU A 90 -23.84 -6.97 -14.70
CA LEU A 90 -22.88 -8.08 -14.73
C LEU A 90 -22.44 -8.59 -13.35
N GLY A 91 -22.84 -7.95 -12.26
CA GLY A 91 -22.38 -8.31 -10.93
C GLY A 91 -23.17 -7.62 -9.83
N ASN A 92 -22.91 -8.06 -8.60
CA ASN A 92 -23.53 -7.53 -7.38
C ASN A 92 -22.44 -7.40 -6.31
N GLY A 93 -22.45 -6.31 -5.55
CA GLY A 93 -21.48 -6.09 -4.48
C GLY A 93 -21.69 -4.77 -3.73
N PRO A 94 -21.10 -4.60 -2.54
CA PRO A 94 -21.35 -3.46 -1.67
C PRO A 94 -20.94 -2.11 -2.30
N MET A 95 -19.94 -2.11 -3.19
CA MET A 95 -19.49 -0.91 -3.91
C MET A 95 -20.07 -0.80 -5.32
N TRP A 96 -20.86 -1.78 -5.79
CA TRP A 96 -21.33 -1.85 -7.17
C TRP A 96 -22.17 -0.63 -7.58
N ASN A 97 -23.10 -0.23 -6.71
CA ASN A 97 -23.94 0.95 -6.94
C ASN A 97 -23.14 2.27 -6.93
N LYS A 98 -22.08 2.35 -6.11
CA LYS A 98 -21.28 3.57 -5.98
C LYS A 98 -20.26 3.75 -7.10
N VAL A 99 -19.74 2.64 -7.65
CA VAL A 99 -18.67 2.66 -8.64
C VAL A 99 -19.21 2.34 -10.03
N VAL A 100 -19.77 1.15 -10.21
CA VAL A 100 -20.19 0.66 -11.54
C VAL A 100 -21.46 1.35 -12.00
N LYS A 101 -22.51 1.39 -11.16
CA LYS A 101 -23.78 2.01 -11.53
C LYS A 101 -23.65 3.52 -11.72
N ARG A 102 -22.89 4.20 -10.85
CA ARG A 102 -22.54 5.61 -11.03
C ARG A 102 -21.82 5.86 -12.36
N ASN A 103 -20.87 5.01 -12.75
CA ASN A 103 -20.19 5.11 -14.04
C ASN A 103 -21.14 4.86 -15.22
N ALA A 104 -22.03 3.88 -15.10
CA ALA A 104 -23.05 3.59 -16.10
C ALA A 104 -24.00 4.79 -16.32
N ASP A 105 -24.44 5.46 -15.25
CA ASP A 105 -25.27 6.65 -15.33
C ASP A 105 -24.52 7.82 -15.99
N LEU A 106 -23.24 8.01 -15.66
CA LEU A 106 -22.37 8.97 -16.35
C LEU A 106 -22.27 8.65 -17.85
N CYS A 107 -22.12 7.37 -18.21
CA CYS A 107 -22.11 6.93 -19.60
C CYS A 107 -23.42 7.20 -20.34
N LYS A 108 -24.58 6.99 -19.70
CA LYS A 108 -25.90 7.32 -20.28
C LYS A 108 -26.02 8.81 -20.58
N MET A 109 -25.56 9.68 -19.68
CA MET A 109 -25.62 11.14 -19.87
C MET A 109 -24.56 11.70 -20.84
N SER A 110 -23.36 11.11 -20.85
CA SER A 110 -22.20 11.61 -21.61
C SER A 110 -21.92 10.85 -22.91
N MET A 111 -22.81 9.95 -23.35
CA MET A 111 -22.62 9.14 -24.56
C MET A 111 -22.34 10.00 -25.80
N TRP A 112 -23.06 11.13 -25.96
CA TRP A 112 -22.87 12.05 -27.07
C TRP A 112 -21.47 12.67 -27.11
N ARG A 113 -20.83 12.91 -25.96
CA ARG A 113 -19.47 13.47 -25.87
C ARG A 113 -18.44 12.52 -26.48
N ASN A 114 -18.63 11.21 -26.28
CA ASN A 114 -17.78 10.18 -26.86
C ASN A 114 -17.98 10.07 -28.38
N MET A 115 -19.22 10.23 -28.87
CA MET A 115 -19.51 10.16 -30.32
C MET A 115 -18.92 11.32 -31.11
N LEU A 116 -18.89 12.51 -30.49
CA LEU A 116 -18.26 13.69 -31.07
C LEU A 116 -16.75 13.75 -30.84
N TYR A 117 -16.16 12.78 -30.13
CA TYR A 117 -14.75 12.77 -29.77
C TYR A 117 -14.32 14.03 -29.00
N VAL A 118 -15.15 14.51 -28.07
CA VAL A 118 -14.91 15.74 -27.26
C VAL A 118 -14.86 15.48 -25.76
N GLN A 119 -14.90 14.22 -25.32
CA GLN A 119 -14.91 13.85 -23.92
C GLN A 119 -13.67 14.34 -23.16
N ASN A 120 -12.53 14.54 -23.84
CA ASN A 120 -11.27 15.02 -23.26
C ASN A 120 -11.27 16.51 -22.86
N PHE A 121 -12.28 17.30 -23.26
CA PHE A 121 -12.43 18.68 -22.81
C PHE A 121 -13.13 18.81 -21.45
N TYR A 122 -13.64 17.69 -20.92
CA TYR A 122 -14.36 17.65 -19.65
C TYR A 122 -13.48 17.04 -18.56
N PRO A 123 -13.76 17.34 -17.28
CA PRO A 123 -13.07 16.72 -16.15
C PRO A 123 -13.15 15.20 -16.17
N VAL A 124 -12.12 14.54 -15.62
CA VAL A 124 -11.97 13.06 -15.63
C VAL A 124 -13.14 12.38 -14.93
N GLU A 125 -13.72 13.03 -13.92
CA GLU A 125 -14.83 12.56 -13.11
C GLU A 125 -16.15 12.46 -13.89
N GLU A 126 -16.27 13.18 -15.01
CA GLU A 126 -17.45 13.17 -15.89
C GLU A 126 -17.28 12.26 -17.11
N MET A 127 -16.12 11.63 -17.27
CA MET A 127 -15.86 10.74 -18.39
C MET A 127 -16.49 9.37 -18.17
N CYS A 128 -17.30 8.91 -19.12
CA CYS A 128 -17.82 7.53 -19.16
C CYS A 128 -16.72 6.45 -19.08
N ALA A 129 -15.63 6.70 -19.81
CA ALA A 129 -14.54 5.76 -19.96
C ALA A 129 -13.25 6.56 -20.15
N THR A 130 -12.48 6.74 -19.07
CA THR A 130 -11.31 7.61 -19.06
C THR A 130 -10.31 7.25 -20.17
N HIS A 131 -10.08 5.96 -20.42
CA HIS A 131 -9.17 5.48 -21.49
C HIS A 131 -9.61 5.87 -22.91
N THR A 132 -10.87 6.23 -23.15
CA THR A 132 -11.33 6.68 -24.48
C THR A 132 -10.81 8.07 -24.86
N HIS A 133 -10.23 8.82 -23.91
CA HIS A 133 -9.60 10.11 -24.18
C HIS A 133 -8.55 10.02 -25.30
N GLN A 134 -7.82 8.89 -25.37
CA GLN A 134 -6.84 8.64 -26.42
C GLN A 134 -7.47 8.68 -27.81
N LEU A 135 -8.65 8.07 -27.96
CA LEU A 135 -9.35 7.99 -29.25
C LEU A 135 -9.88 9.36 -29.67
N ALA A 136 -10.30 10.18 -28.70
CA ALA A 136 -10.68 11.57 -28.94
C ALA A 136 -9.50 12.40 -29.46
N VAL A 137 -8.35 12.31 -28.79
CA VAL A 137 -7.14 13.03 -29.18
C VAL A 137 -6.64 12.56 -30.56
N ASP A 138 -6.67 11.26 -30.85
CA ASP A 138 -6.29 10.73 -32.17
C ASP A 138 -7.19 11.25 -33.31
N MET A 139 -8.50 11.33 -33.09
CA MET A 139 -9.42 11.92 -34.07
C MET A 139 -9.18 13.42 -34.25
N GLN A 140 -9.03 14.17 -33.15
CA GLN A 140 -8.77 15.61 -33.17
C GLN A 140 -7.45 15.94 -33.89
N LEU A 141 -6.36 15.24 -33.56
CA LEU A 141 -5.07 15.43 -34.22
C LEU A 141 -5.12 15.02 -35.70
N SER A 142 -5.94 14.04 -36.06
CA SER A 142 -6.14 13.65 -37.46
C SER A 142 -6.90 14.70 -38.28
N LEU A 143 -7.73 15.54 -37.63
CA LEU A 143 -8.37 16.70 -38.27
C LEU A 143 -7.36 17.83 -38.51
N VAL A 144 -6.42 18.02 -37.60
CA VAL A 144 -5.38 19.07 -37.68
C VAL A 144 -4.21 18.66 -38.59
N ALA A 145 -3.93 17.36 -38.71
CA ALA A 145 -2.79 16.83 -39.48
C ALA A 145 -2.68 17.34 -40.95
N PRO A 146 -3.75 17.43 -41.76
CA PRO A 146 -3.66 17.94 -43.13
C PRO A 146 -3.13 19.39 -43.19
N LEU A 147 -3.57 20.24 -42.25
CA LEU A 147 -3.10 21.63 -42.16
C LEU A 147 -1.61 21.67 -41.85
N LEU A 148 -1.16 20.87 -40.87
CA LEU A 148 0.26 20.80 -40.50
C LEU A 148 1.13 20.29 -41.65
N VAL A 149 0.68 19.24 -42.35
CA VAL A 149 1.40 18.70 -43.52
C VAL A 149 1.41 19.72 -44.64
N TYR A 150 0.29 20.37 -44.95
CA TYR A 150 0.21 21.40 -45.98
C TYR A 150 1.18 22.57 -45.71
N LEU A 151 1.18 23.11 -44.49
CA LEU A 151 2.09 24.19 -44.10
C LEU A 151 3.57 23.78 -44.22
N LEU A 152 3.90 22.54 -43.84
CA LEU A 152 5.24 21.99 -43.99
C LEU A 152 5.66 21.84 -45.46
N PHE A 153 4.72 21.55 -46.36
CA PHE A 153 4.97 21.48 -47.80
C PHE A 153 5.14 22.86 -48.44
N VAL A 154 4.39 23.88 -47.99
CA VAL A 154 4.51 25.26 -48.52
C VAL A 154 5.79 25.93 -48.03
N SER A 155 6.11 25.81 -46.74
CA SER A 155 7.34 26.36 -46.17
C SER A 155 7.90 25.45 -45.10
N GLN A 156 9.05 24.86 -45.38
CA GLN A 156 9.72 23.95 -44.45
C GLN A 156 10.15 24.67 -43.16
N GLY A 157 10.59 25.93 -43.25
CA GLY A 157 11.01 26.72 -42.09
C GLY A 157 9.86 27.04 -41.15
N TRP A 158 8.79 27.67 -41.67
CA TRP A 158 7.61 28.02 -40.87
C TRP A 158 6.86 26.78 -40.37
N GLY A 159 6.77 25.72 -41.18
CA GLY A 159 6.19 24.45 -40.77
C GLY A 159 6.97 23.78 -39.63
N PHE A 160 8.31 23.77 -39.70
CA PHE A 160 9.14 23.24 -38.62
C PHE A 160 9.03 24.06 -37.34
N LEU A 161 9.06 25.39 -37.43
CA LEU A 161 8.87 26.29 -36.29
C LEU A 161 7.51 26.05 -35.61
N LEU A 162 6.44 25.90 -36.39
CA LEU A 162 5.11 25.58 -35.88
C LEU A 162 5.08 24.22 -35.16
N LEU A 163 5.73 23.19 -35.70
CA LEU A 163 5.79 21.88 -35.07
C LEU A 163 6.58 21.91 -33.75
N VAL A 164 7.72 22.59 -33.71
CA VAL A 164 8.53 22.73 -32.48
C VAL A 164 7.74 23.48 -31.41
N THR A 165 7.10 24.59 -31.77
CA THR A 165 6.30 25.37 -30.81
C THR A 165 5.11 24.58 -30.26
N LEU A 166 4.40 23.83 -31.10
CA LEU A 166 3.30 22.95 -30.68
C LEU A 166 3.73 21.82 -29.74
N GLN A 167 5.01 21.43 -29.75
CA GLN A 167 5.54 20.42 -28.81
C GLN A 167 6.05 21.04 -27.51
N VAL A 168 6.81 22.14 -27.61
CA VAL A 168 7.44 22.77 -26.44
C VAL A 168 6.40 23.37 -25.50
N ILE A 169 5.34 23.99 -26.02
CA ILE A 169 4.32 24.65 -25.20
C ILE A 169 3.60 23.65 -24.25
N PRO A 170 3.03 22.53 -24.74
CA PRO A 170 2.41 21.53 -23.84
C PRO A 170 3.40 20.90 -22.86
N ILE A 171 4.65 20.66 -23.26
CA ILE A 171 5.68 20.12 -22.36
C ILE A 171 5.92 21.10 -21.20
N ALA A 172 6.12 22.38 -21.50
CA ALA A 172 6.33 23.42 -20.47
C ALA A 172 5.10 23.57 -19.56
N LEU A 173 3.89 23.57 -20.12
CA LEU A 173 2.66 23.65 -19.33
C LEU A 173 2.49 22.45 -18.40
N ARG A 174 2.69 21.23 -18.91
CA ARG A 174 2.61 20.00 -18.11
C ARG A 174 3.64 20.02 -16.99
N TYR A 175 4.88 20.41 -17.26
CA TYR A 175 5.91 20.54 -16.24
C TYR A 175 5.49 21.52 -15.13
N ASN A 176 5.04 22.72 -15.50
CA ASN A 176 4.61 23.75 -14.55
C ASN A 176 3.40 23.34 -13.70
N VAL A 177 2.41 22.67 -14.31
CA VAL A 177 1.24 22.18 -13.58
C VAL A 177 1.60 21.04 -12.62
N ASN A 178 2.47 20.11 -13.06
CA ASN A 178 2.88 18.99 -12.21
C ASN A 178 3.66 19.48 -10.99
N ILE A 179 4.58 20.45 -11.14
CA ILE A 179 5.35 20.96 -10.01
C ILE A 179 4.51 21.79 -9.05
N LYS A 180 3.56 22.59 -9.54
CA LYS A 180 2.68 23.40 -8.68
C LYS A 180 1.72 22.56 -7.85
N ASN A 181 1.21 21.47 -8.44
CA ASN A 181 0.21 20.63 -7.80
C ASN A 181 0.79 19.38 -7.15
N ASN A 182 2.13 19.20 -7.15
CA ASN A 182 2.82 17.99 -6.70
C ASN A 182 2.19 16.70 -7.27
N LEU A 183 1.75 16.76 -8.52
CA LEU A 183 1.13 15.63 -9.20
C LEU A 183 2.21 14.60 -9.52
N SER A 184 2.00 13.37 -9.08
CA SER A 184 2.83 12.22 -9.44
C SER A 184 2.01 11.29 -10.32
N LEU A 185 2.65 10.75 -11.37
CA LEU A 185 2.05 9.76 -12.29
C LEU A 185 1.67 8.45 -11.58
N LEU A 186 2.22 8.23 -10.38
CA LEU A 186 1.98 7.09 -9.53
C LEU A 186 1.42 7.58 -8.21
N ILE A 187 0.40 6.90 -7.68
CA ILE A 187 -0.02 7.08 -6.28
C ILE A 187 1.16 6.65 -5.40
N TYR A 188 1.98 7.62 -4.99
CA TYR A 188 3.08 7.41 -4.06
C TYR A 188 2.51 7.30 -2.64
N ASN A 189 2.22 6.08 -2.20
CA ASN A 189 1.91 5.80 -0.80
C ASN A 189 3.18 5.71 0.06
N GLY A 190 4.16 6.60 -0.12
CA GLY A 190 5.40 6.58 0.65
C GLY A 190 5.42 7.70 1.69
N MET A 191 5.43 7.32 2.97
CA MET A 191 5.73 8.27 4.06
C MET A 191 7.12 8.86 3.85
N THR A 192 7.26 10.17 4.06
CA THR A 192 8.56 10.84 3.94
C THR A 192 9.53 10.36 5.03
N TRP A 193 10.83 10.38 4.76
CA TRP A 193 11.86 9.81 5.65
C TRP A 193 11.80 10.36 7.10
N TYR A 194 11.56 11.65 7.29
CA TYR A 194 11.45 12.25 8.63
C TYR A 194 10.24 11.75 9.44
N LEU A 195 9.12 11.41 8.79
CA LEU A 195 7.97 10.79 9.47
C LEU A 195 8.31 9.37 9.91
N VAL A 196 9.08 8.64 9.10
CA VAL A 196 9.53 7.29 9.43
C VAL A 196 10.46 7.30 10.65
N TYR A 197 11.54 8.10 10.61
CA TYR A 197 12.48 8.19 11.73
C TYR A 197 11.83 8.81 12.98
N GLY A 198 11.03 9.86 12.81
CA GLY A 198 10.32 10.52 13.91
C GLY A 198 9.32 9.59 14.60
N GLY A 199 8.57 8.80 13.82
CA GLY A 199 7.64 7.83 14.36
C GLY A 199 8.35 6.69 15.10
N TRP A 200 9.46 6.16 14.58
CA TRP A 200 10.26 5.16 15.28
C TRP A 200 10.85 5.68 16.60
N LEU A 201 11.40 6.91 16.60
CA LEU A 201 11.90 7.55 17.82
C LEU A 201 10.78 7.80 18.85
N SER A 202 9.59 8.20 18.39
CA SER A 202 8.45 8.40 19.29
C SER A 202 7.95 7.09 19.89
N ALA A 203 7.89 6.01 19.10
CA ALA A 203 7.44 4.70 19.57
C ALA A 203 8.44 4.10 20.58
N THR A 204 9.75 4.20 20.32
CA THR A 204 10.77 3.72 21.27
C THR A 204 10.77 4.52 22.57
N TYR A 205 10.56 5.84 22.49
CA TYR A 205 10.45 6.70 23.67
C TYR A 205 9.21 6.37 24.51
N LEU A 206 8.04 6.16 23.88
CA LEU A 206 6.81 5.77 24.58
C LEU A 206 6.94 4.41 25.27
N ILE A 207 7.58 3.44 24.62
CA ILE A 207 7.89 2.13 25.22
C ILE A 207 8.86 2.31 26.40
N TYR A 208 9.93 3.09 26.23
CA TYR A 208 10.90 3.36 27.28
C TYR A 208 10.25 3.98 28.52
N LEU A 209 9.44 5.03 28.35
CA LEU A 209 8.70 5.65 29.44
C LEU A 209 7.77 4.64 30.13
N SER A 210 7.10 3.77 29.37
CA SER A 210 6.17 2.80 29.94
C SER A 210 6.85 1.75 30.81
N PHE A 211 8.08 1.34 30.49
CA PHE A 211 8.81 0.30 31.26
C PHE A 211 9.69 0.88 32.39
N PHE A 212 10.33 2.03 32.16
CA PHE A 212 11.32 2.58 33.09
C PHE A 212 10.76 3.63 34.05
N SER A 213 9.55 4.16 33.82
CA SER A 213 8.93 5.15 34.73
C SER A 213 8.63 4.60 36.13
N MET A 214 8.70 3.28 36.34
CA MET A 214 8.43 2.64 37.63
C MET A 214 9.68 2.02 38.29
N SER A 215 10.88 2.37 37.83
CA SER A 215 12.13 1.88 38.42
C SER A 215 12.32 2.33 39.87
N GLU A 216 11.86 3.54 40.22
CA GLU A 216 11.97 4.11 41.57
C GLU A 216 11.06 3.42 42.59
N VAL A 217 9.93 2.85 42.15
CA VAL A 217 8.98 2.12 43.01
C VAL A 217 9.57 0.81 43.53
N ALA A 218 10.57 0.26 42.84
CA ALA A 218 11.28 -0.94 43.28
C ALA A 218 12.30 -0.68 44.39
N SER A 219 12.57 0.60 44.74
CA SER A 219 13.49 0.92 45.83
C SER A 219 12.83 0.71 47.20
N PRO A 220 13.53 0.12 48.18
CA PRO A 220 12.98 -0.17 49.51
C PRO A 220 12.65 1.10 50.33
N GLU A 221 13.17 2.25 49.94
CA GLU A 221 12.92 3.56 50.58
C GLU A 221 11.78 4.36 49.91
N TYR A 222 11.07 3.76 48.94
CA TYR A 222 10.04 4.46 48.20
C TYR A 222 8.83 4.86 49.06
N GLN A 223 8.50 6.15 49.08
CA GLN A 223 7.27 6.64 49.68
C GLN A 223 6.13 6.67 48.65
N TYR A 224 4.99 6.08 49.01
CA TYR A 224 3.84 5.98 48.14
C TYR A 224 3.26 7.36 47.77
N ASP A 225 3.31 7.69 46.47
CA ASP A 225 2.72 8.90 45.90
C ASP A 225 1.51 8.53 45.02
N ALA A 226 0.32 8.84 45.51
CA ALA A 226 -0.94 8.53 44.83
C ALA A 226 -1.07 9.22 43.46
N VAL A 227 -0.48 10.42 43.28
CA VAL A 227 -0.59 11.18 42.03
C VAL A 227 0.28 10.56 40.95
N LYS A 228 1.53 10.20 41.27
CA LYS A 228 2.44 9.54 40.31
C LYS A 228 1.92 8.17 39.88
N MET A 229 1.40 7.39 40.82
CA MET A 229 0.86 6.05 40.55
C MET A 229 -0.39 6.09 39.65
N SER A 230 -1.35 6.98 39.96
CA SER A 230 -2.58 7.11 39.17
C SER A 230 -2.31 7.58 37.73
N LEU A 231 -1.38 8.53 37.54
CA LEU A 231 -0.94 8.97 36.21
C LEU A 231 -0.32 7.83 35.40
N TYR A 232 0.53 7.02 36.03
CA TYR A 232 1.15 5.87 35.37
C TYR A 232 0.12 4.82 34.93
N TYR A 233 -0.84 4.46 35.80
CA TYR A 233 -1.90 3.51 35.47
C TYR A 233 -2.80 3.99 34.31
N ALA A 234 -3.06 5.29 34.22
CA ALA A 234 -3.88 5.86 33.16
C ALA A 234 -3.12 5.99 31.82
N LEU A 235 -1.86 6.43 31.84
CA LEU A 235 -1.13 6.83 30.63
C LEU A 235 -0.31 5.68 30.00
N SER A 236 0.20 4.74 30.79
CA SER A 236 1.06 3.66 30.26
C SER A 236 0.37 2.74 29.23
N PRO A 237 -0.90 2.31 29.38
CA PRO A 237 -1.54 1.45 28.38
C PRO A 237 -1.85 2.21 27.08
N VAL A 238 -2.15 3.51 27.17
CA VAL A 238 -2.39 4.39 26.03
C VAL A 238 -1.10 4.60 25.24
N ALA A 239 0.01 4.87 25.93
CA ALA A 239 1.33 5.03 25.32
C ALA A 239 1.78 3.76 24.55
N LEU A 240 1.60 2.57 25.15
CA LEU A 240 1.90 1.30 24.50
C LEU A 240 1.00 1.03 23.29
N SER A 241 -0.29 1.38 23.38
CA SER A 241 -1.24 1.22 22.27
C SER A 241 -0.88 2.10 21.07
N LEU A 242 -0.47 3.35 21.31
CA LEU A 242 -0.01 4.27 20.27
C LEU A 242 1.31 3.79 19.63
N ALA A 243 2.25 3.28 20.44
CA ALA A 243 3.50 2.71 19.94
C ALA A 243 3.24 1.48 19.04
N LEU A 244 2.33 0.58 19.44
CA LEU A 244 1.94 -0.58 18.63
C LEU A 244 1.19 -0.18 17.35
N CYS A 245 0.34 0.84 17.41
CA CYS A 245 -0.34 1.39 16.23
C CYS A 245 0.66 1.90 15.19
N TRP A 246 1.71 2.62 15.63
CA TRP A 246 2.80 3.03 14.75
C TRP A 246 3.54 1.85 14.12
N VAL A 247 3.86 0.81 14.91
CA VAL A 247 4.51 -0.41 14.39
C VAL A 247 3.66 -1.09 13.31
N ILE A 248 2.35 -1.22 13.52
CA ILE A 248 1.42 -1.81 12.54
C ILE A 248 1.39 -0.96 11.25
N LEU A 249 1.27 0.37 11.38
CA LEU A 249 1.30 1.28 10.23
C LEU A 249 2.62 1.20 9.45
N ALA A 250 3.76 1.15 10.14
CA ALA A 250 5.07 0.97 9.52
C ALA A 250 5.18 -0.37 8.77
N CYS A 251 4.62 -1.46 9.32
CA CYS A 251 4.56 -2.76 8.64
C CYS A 251 3.65 -2.75 7.40
N VAL A 252 2.46 -2.15 7.49
CA VAL A 252 1.48 -2.09 6.38
C VAL A 252 2.01 -1.23 5.22
N THR A 253 2.73 -0.15 5.53
CA THR A 253 3.35 0.74 4.53
C THR A 253 4.64 0.19 3.92
N GLY A 254 5.12 -0.98 4.37
CA GLY A 254 6.34 -1.62 3.86
C GLY A 254 7.64 -1.08 4.46
N GLN A 255 7.57 -0.22 5.48
CA GLN A 255 8.72 0.39 6.17
C GLN A 255 9.12 -0.34 7.47
N GLY A 256 8.47 -1.47 7.78
CA GLY A 256 8.70 -2.26 9.00
C GLY A 256 9.99 -3.10 9.02
N GLY A 257 10.74 -3.16 7.91
CA GLY A 257 12.04 -3.84 7.83
C GLY A 257 12.01 -5.29 8.32
N TRP A 258 12.96 -5.65 9.20
CA TRP A 258 13.06 -6.98 9.81
C TRP A 258 11.88 -7.31 10.74
N LEU A 259 11.29 -6.29 11.37
CA LEU A 259 10.18 -6.43 12.29
C LEU A 259 8.95 -7.02 11.59
N ASN A 260 8.69 -6.61 10.34
CA ASN A 260 7.60 -7.17 9.54
C ASN A 260 7.71 -8.70 9.35
N SER A 261 8.93 -9.19 9.12
CA SER A 261 9.21 -10.63 8.99
C SER A 261 9.06 -11.36 10.33
N ALA A 262 9.49 -10.73 11.43
CA ALA A 262 9.36 -11.28 12.78
C ALA A 262 7.89 -11.39 13.22
N LEU A 263 7.07 -10.35 13.03
CA LEU A 263 5.65 -10.36 13.39
C LEU A 263 4.83 -11.39 12.59
N CYS A 264 5.24 -11.71 11.36
CA CYS A 264 4.58 -12.71 10.53
C CYS A 264 5.04 -14.15 10.81
N TRP A 265 5.93 -14.36 11.78
CA TRP A 265 6.49 -15.68 12.06
C TRP A 265 5.43 -16.61 12.69
N ARG A 266 5.33 -17.84 12.15
CA ARG A 266 4.35 -18.85 12.61
C ARG A 266 4.47 -19.15 14.12
N GLY A 267 5.66 -19.00 14.71
CA GLY A 267 5.86 -19.17 16.15
C GLY A 267 5.00 -18.24 17.02
N LEU A 268 4.73 -17.00 16.59
CA LEU A 268 3.90 -16.06 17.37
C LEU A 268 2.46 -16.55 17.57
N THR A 269 1.94 -17.38 16.67
CA THR A 269 0.59 -17.95 16.81
C THR A 269 0.50 -19.01 17.92
N ILE A 270 1.63 -19.59 18.32
CA ILE A 270 1.73 -20.51 19.46
C ILE A 270 1.82 -19.68 20.75
N PHE A 271 2.69 -18.66 20.76
CA PHE A 271 2.83 -17.74 21.89
C PHE A 271 1.52 -17.04 22.25
N SER A 272 0.71 -16.65 21.26
CA SER A 272 -0.59 -16.00 21.50
C SER A 272 -1.64 -16.94 22.12
N LYS A 273 -1.49 -18.27 21.98
CA LYS A 273 -2.38 -19.25 22.61
C LYS A 273 -1.96 -19.56 24.05
N ILE A 274 -0.66 -19.52 24.34
CA ILE A 274 -0.11 -19.80 25.68
C ILE A 274 -0.25 -18.57 26.60
N SER A 275 -0.25 -17.35 26.05
CA SER A 275 -0.33 -16.11 26.83
C SER A 275 -1.56 -16.06 27.74
N TYR A 276 -2.72 -16.57 27.28
CA TYR A 276 -3.94 -16.60 28.09
C TYR A 276 -3.80 -17.51 29.31
N SER A 277 -3.17 -18.68 29.14
CA SER A 277 -2.92 -19.62 30.24
C SER A 277 -1.92 -19.05 31.26
N VAL A 278 -0.85 -18.40 30.80
CA VAL A 278 0.15 -17.75 31.68
C VAL A 278 -0.46 -16.59 32.46
N TYR A 279 -1.30 -15.79 31.81
CA TYR A 279 -2.00 -14.68 32.46
C TYR A 279 -2.90 -15.15 33.62
N LEU A 280 -3.63 -16.26 33.44
CA LEU A 280 -4.51 -16.80 34.48
C LEU A 280 -3.75 -17.39 35.68
N THR A 281 -2.57 -17.98 35.46
CA THR A 281 -1.79 -18.62 36.54
C THR A 281 -0.90 -17.64 37.32
N GLN A 282 -0.56 -16.49 36.74
CA GLN A 282 0.34 -15.50 37.34
C GLN A 282 -0.12 -15.04 38.73
N PHE A 283 -1.42 -14.81 38.92
CA PHE A 283 -1.96 -14.29 40.18
C PHE A 283 -1.85 -15.30 41.33
N LEU A 284 -2.06 -16.59 41.04
CA LEU A 284 -1.95 -17.67 42.02
C LEU A 284 -0.51 -17.87 42.50
N VAL A 285 0.45 -17.80 41.57
CA VAL A 285 1.89 -17.89 41.88
C VAL A 285 2.33 -16.72 42.75
N PHE A 286 1.86 -15.50 42.48
CA PHE A 286 2.13 -14.33 43.30
C PHE A 286 1.66 -14.53 44.76
N PHE A 287 0.41 -14.95 44.97
CA PHE A 287 -0.12 -15.18 46.32
C PHE A 287 0.57 -16.32 47.05
N TYR A 288 0.93 -17.39 46.34
CA TYR A 288 1.70 -18.49 46.92
C TYR A 288 3.07 -18.01 47.40
N ASN A 289 3.79 -17.22 46.59
CA ASN A 289 5.09 -16.65 46.96
C ASN A 289 4.98 -15.66 48.13
N VAL A 290 3.98 -14.79 48.13
CA VAL A 290 3.75 -13.84 49.23
C VAL A 290 3.35 -14.57 50.52
N GLY A 291 2.46 -15.57 50.44
CA GLY A 291 1.97 -16.32 51.60
C GLY A 291 2.99 -17.27 52.22
N THR A 292 4.03 -17.67 51.48
CA THR A 292 5.12 -18.53 51.98
C THR A 292 6.33 -17.74 52.51
N THR A 293 6.40 -16.43 52.24
CA THR A 293 7.47 -15.55 52.71
C THR A 293 7.27 -15.23 54.20
N LYS A 294 8.09 -15.82 55.07
CA LYS A 294 7.96 -15.73 56.54
C LYS A 294 8.82 -14.64 57.21
N SER A 295 9.66 -13.92 56.47
CA SER A 295 10.51 -12.83 56.98
C SER A 295 10.74 -11.72 55.93
N SER A 296 11.01 -10.49 56.38
CA SER A 296 11.37 -9.38 55.49
C SER A 296 12.76 -9.63 54.91
N GLN A 297 12.87 -9.66 53.58
CA GLN A 297 14.17 -9.72 52.90
C GLN A 297 14.52 -8.37 52.29
N GLU A 298 15.72 -7.88 52.60
CA GLU A 298 16.35 -6.74 51.94
C GLU A 298 16.71 -7.16 50.50
N PHE A 299 16.16 -6.47 49.50
CA PHE A 299 16.32 -6.84 48.11
C PHE A 299 17.72 -6.42 47.61
N ASN A 300 18.61 -7.39 47.42
CA ASN A 300 19.92 -7.15 46.80
C ASN A 300 20.17 -8.16 45.67
N ALA A 301 20.61 -7.67 44.50
CA ALA A 301 20.68 -8.46 43.27
C ALA A 301 21.68 -9.64 43.35
N SER A 302 22.68 -9.55 44.22
CA SER A 302 23.68 -10.60 44.46
C SER A 302 23.13 -11.82 45.20
N THR A 303 22.06 -11.69 46.00
CA THR A 303 21.51 -12.76 46.82
C THR A 303 20.70 -13.77 46.01
N ILE A 304 20.10 -13.35 44.90
CA ILE A 304 19.31 -14.22 44.00
C ILE A 304 20.22 -15.19 43.24
N TYR A 305 21.41 -14.74 42.81
CA TYR A 305 22.40 -15.59 42.14
C TYR A 305 22.94 -16.70 43.05
N ALA A 306 23.07 -16.45 44.35
CA ALA A 306 23.55 -17.45 45.31
C ALA A 306 22.53 -18.57 45.56
N ASN A 307 21.23 -18.25 45.59
CA ASN A 307 20.18 -19.25 45.85
C ASN A 307 19.91 -20.18 44.66
N ILE A 308 20.21 -19.75 43.43
CA ILE A 308 20.06 -20.58 42.21
C ILE A 308 21.15 -21.67 42.12
N ILE A 309 22.29 -21.50 42.79
CA ILE A 309 23.41 -22.46 42.73
C ILE A 309 23.22 -23.64 43.70
N GLN A 310 22.29 -23.58 44.67
CA GLN A 310 22.10 -24.63 45.68
C GLN A 310 21.12 -25.76 45.29
N GLU A 311 20.49 -25.72 44.12
CA GLU A 311 19.68 -26.83 43.58
C GLU A 311 20.49 -27.67 42.57
N GLU A 312 21.42 -28.50 43.03
CA GLU A 312 21.92 -29.66 42.25
C GLU A 312 21.81 -30.95 43.09
N PRO A 313 21.37 -32.09 42.53
CA PRO A 313 20.96 -33.27 43.29
C PRO A 313 22.15 -34.20 43.57
N ASN A 314 22.40 -34.54 44.84
CA ASN A 314 23.31 -35.63 45.20
C ASN A 314 22.51 -36.92 45.41
N ASP A 315 22.45 -37.75 44.38
CA ASP A 315 22.16 -39.18 44.50
C ASP A 315 23.42 -39.91 44.99
N GLN A 316 23.34 -40.72 46.06
CA GLN A 316 23.88 -42.10 46.08
C GLN A 316 23.50 -42.89 47.37
N PRO A 317 23.46 -44.24 47.30
CA PRO A 317 22.63 -45.11 48.12
C PRO A 317 23.37 -45.75 49.29
N SER A 318 22.66 -46.09 50.38
CA SER A 318 23.15 -47.04 51.40
C SER A 318 22.01 -47.72 52.16
N LEU A 319 21.41 -48.73 51.54
CA LEU A 319 20.72 -49.80 52.26
C LEU A 319 21.77 -50.82 52.73
N SER A 320 22.33 -50.59 53.91
CA SER A 320 23.10 -51.57 54.67
C SER A 320 22.87 -51.38 56.19
N LYS A 321 21.64 -51.63 56.62
CA LYS A 321 21.32 -51.92 58.04
C LYS A 321 20.26 -53.04 58.15
N GLU A 322 20.47 -54.14 57.43
CA GLU A 322 20.05 -55.47 57.90
C GLU A 322 21.25 -56.11 58.61
N ALA A 323 21.51 -55.65 59.84
CA ALA A 323 22.38 -56.28 60.82
C ALA A 323 22.29 -55.45 62.09
N ASN A 324 21.24 -55.68 62.90
CA ASN A 324 21.19 -55.51 64.36
C ASN A 324 19.73 -55.55 64.86
N THR A 325 18.99 -56.61 64.53
CA THR A 325 17.76 -57.00 65.26
C THR A 325 17.48 -58.51 65.13
N ALA A 326 18.52 -59.34 65.33
CA ALA A 326 18.39 -60.80 65.42
C ALA A 326 19.48 -61.44 66.30
N ALA A 327 19.83 -60.79 67.42
CA ALA A 327 20.72 -61.35 68.45
C ALA A 327 20.36 -60.78 69.84
N SER A 328 19.09 -60.91 70.22
CA SER A 328 18.58 -60.73 71.59
C SER A 328 17.20 -61.37 71.70
N GLU A 329 17.10 -62.65 71.32
CA GLU A 329 16.04 -63.61 71.70
C GLU A 329 16.45 -65.00 71.20
N ALA A 330 17.48 -65.57 71.83
CA ALA A 330 17.80 -67.00 72.00
C ALA A 330 19.18 -67.13 72.67
#